data_AF-A0A940JJS9-F1
#
_entry.id   AF-A0A940JJS9-F1
#
_cell.length_a   1.000
_cell.length_b   1.000
_cell.length_c   1.000
_cell.angle_alpha   90.00
_cell.angle_beta   90.00
_cell.angle_gamma   90.00
#
_symmetry.space_group_name_H-M   'P 1'
#
loop_
_entity.id
_entity.type
_entity.pdbx_description
1 polymer ?
#
loop_
_entity_poly.entity_id
_entity_poly.type
_entity_poly.pdbx_seq_one_letter_code
_entity_poly.pdbx_strand_id
1 'polypeptide(L)'
;MLEADLRREARDHAGARAATEEALRISGGEPGLLRYLWPVLWAGVRSETERSLLDGAPADPALVAQLGSLDAPTPPLLGYRTLAEAELAPDPVHWAAAVDAWRPVGWPWQLAYALVRLAEASADAGEVQAAAEPLTEGWRIADGLGAEPIAARARRLAQRARIPLGEAPPIGAAETDPLARYGLTEREREVLLLLAAGRSNPEIAAELYISAKTASTHVSNLLAKLRVEGRVQAAGLVHRLGLGLGEG
;
A
#
# COMPACT_ATOMS: atom_id res chain seq x y z
N MET A 1 6.42 13.92 19.16
CA MET A 1 5.59 14.00 20.39
C MET A 1 4.36 13.09 20.27
N LEU A 2 3.67 13.08 19.12
CA LEU A 2 2.53 12.18 18.83
C LEU A 2 2.88 10.66 18.83
N GLU A 3 4.14 10.30 18.61
CA GLU A 3 4.58 8.91 18.46
C GLU A 3 5.06 8.27 19.78
N ALA A 4 5.32 9.09 20.80
CA ALA A 4 5.67 8.65 22.15
C ALA A 4 4.41 8.30 22.97
N ASP A 5 3.29 9.00 22.73
CA ASP A 5 2.00 8.71 23.34
C ASP A 5 1.35 7.44 22.74
N LEU A 6 1.49 7.22 21.43
CA LEU A 6 1.06 5.98 20.76
C LEU A 6 1.79 4.71 21.27
N ARG A 7 3.01 4.85 21.81
CA ARG A 7 3.76 3.73 22.43
C ARG A 7 3.39 3.51 23.90
N ARG A 8 2.78 4.49 24.57
CA ARG A 8 2.30 4.37 25.95
C ARG A 8 0.89 3.77 26.04
N GLU A 9 0.08 3.93 24.99
CA GLU A 9 -1.28 3.38 24.87
C GLU A 9 -1.34 1.91 24.43
N ALA A 10 -0.26 1.33 23.88
CA ALA A 10 -0.20 -0.07 23.41
C ALA A 10 -0.33 -1.13 24.53
N ARG A 11 -0.67 -0.74 25.76
CA ARG A 11 -1.02 -1.64 26.88
C ARG A 11 -2.36 -1.29 27.55
N ASP A 12 -3.11 -0.31 27.04
CA ASP A 12 -4.44 0.03 27.54
C ASP A 12 -5.54 -0.58 26.66
N HIS A 13 -5.56 -1.92 26.60
CA HIS A 13 -6.61 -2.67 25.91
C HIS A 13 -8.01 -2.39 26.51
N ALA A 14 -8.07 -2.00 27.80
CA ALA A 14 -9.30 -1.62 28.48
C ALA A 14 -9.85 -0.26 28.00
N GLY A 15 -8.97 0.72 27.79
CA GLY A 15 -9.31 2.03 27.23
C GLY A 15 -9.84 1.96 25.79
N ALA A 16 -9.21 1.13 24.95
CA ALA A 16 -9.68 0.91 23.56
C ALA A 16 -11.08 0.26 23.52
N ARG A 17 -11.36 -0.68 24.43
CA ARG A 17 -12.68 -1.30 24.58
C ARG A 17 -13.73 -0.30 25.06
N ALA A 18 -13.42 0.47 26.10
CA ALA A 18 -14.33 1.49 26.63
C ALA A 18 -14.67 2.55 25.57
N ALA A 19 -13.70 2.98 24.75
CA ALA A 19 -13.93 3.90 23.64
C ALA A 19 -14.82 3.31 22.54
N THR A 20 -14.70 2.00 22.28
CA THR A 20 -15.53 1.28 21.30
C THR A 20 -16.96 1.11 21.81
N GLU A 21 -17.13 0.70 23.06
CA GLU A 21 -18.44 0.57 23.73
C GLU A 21 -19.14 1.93 23.85
N GLU A 22 -18.40 3.00 24.14
CA GLU A 22 -18.89 4.39 24.16
C GLU A 22 -19.33 4.85 22.76
N ALA A 23 -18.52 4.64 21.73
CA ALA A 23 -18.85 5.00 20.35
C ALA A 23 -20.10 4.25 19.85
N LEU A 24 -20.21 2.96 20.18
CA LEU A 24 -21.39 2.15 19.89
C LEU A 24 -22.64 2.68 20.60
N ARG A 25 -22.54 3.03 21.88
CA ARG A 25 -23.66 3.58 22.67
C ARG A 25 -24.14 4.93 22.15
N ILE A 26 -23.21 5.82 21.77
CA ILE A 26 -23.53 7.14 21.20
C ILE A 26 -24.15 6.99 19.81
N SER A 27 -23.73 5.98 19.03
CA SER A 27 -24.12 5.87 17.64
C SER A 27 -25.57 5.45 17.38
N GLY A 28 -26.22 4.71 18.30
CA GLY A 28 -27.69 4.54 18.40
C GLY A 28 -28.49 4.23 17.11
N GLY A 29 -27.85 3.86 15.99
CA GLY A 29 -28.49 3.71 14.68
C GLY A 29 -28.60 4.97 13.81
N GLU A 30 -27.98 6.10 14.18
CA GLU A 30 -27.99 7.34 13.39
C GLU A 30 -27.07 7.22 12.14
N PRO A 31 -27.61 7.25 10.90
CA PRO A 31 -26.84 6.97 9.68
C PRO A 31 -25.65 7.92 9.44
N GLY A 32 -25.72 9.15 9.97
CA GLY A 32 -24.68 10.17 9.83
C GLY A 32 -23.42 9.89 10.67
N LEU A 33 -23.53 9.08 11.73
CA LEU A 33 -22.43 8.70 12.61
C LEU A 33 -21.73 7.42 12.15
N LEU A 34 -22.39 6.57 11.34
CA LEU A 34 -21.82 5.32 10.80
C LEU A 34 -20.50 5.54 10.05
N ARG A 35 -20.34 6.68 9.37
CA ARG A 35 -19.11 7.05 8.66
C ARG A 35 -17.88 7.19 9.56
N TYR A 36 -18.10 7.47 10.84
CA TYR A 36 -17.04 7.62 11.85
C TYR A 36 -16.95 6.42 12.76
N LEU A 37 -18.02 5.63 12.85
CA LEU A 37 -18.10 4.47 13.72
C LEU A 37 -17.22 3.33 13.22
N TRP A 38 -17.23 3.03 11.93
CA TRP A 38 -16.48 1.91 11.36
C TRP A 38 -14.95 1.94 11.59
N PRO A 39 -14.24 3.08 11.42
CA PRO A 39 -12.82 3.18 11.79
C PRO A 39 -12.54 2.91 13.27
N VAL A 40 -13.41 3.39 14.17
CA VAL A 40 -13.28 3.19 15.62
C VAL A 40 -13.55 1.74 16.00
N LEU A 41 -14.60 1.15 15.41
CA LEU A 41 -14.92 -0.27 15.59
C LEU A 41 -13.79 -1.16 15.16
N TRP A 42 -13.23 -0.92 13.98
CA TRP A 42 -12.10 -1.70 13.49
C TRP A 42 -10.87 -1.56 14.42
N ALA A 43 -10.58 -0.36 14.92
CA ALA A 43 -9.50 -0.17 15.91
C ALA A 43 -9.77 -0.92 17.23
N GLY A 44 -11.03 -0.97 17.68
CA GLY A 44 -11.46 -1.76 18.83
C GLY A 44 -11.27 -3.26 18.63
N VAL A 45 -11.77 -3.78 17.50
CA VAL A 45 -11.62 -5.20 17.12
C VAL A 45 -10.14 -5.59 17.07
N ARG A 46 -9.29 -4.79 16.41
CA ARG A 46 -7.84 -5.04 16.34
C ARG A 46 -7.20 -5.10 17.73
N SER A 47 -7.64 -4.24 18.64
CA SER A 47 -7.14 -4.22 20.01
C SER A 47 -7.59 -5.44 20.82
N GLU A 48 -8.80 -5.94 20.56
CA GLU A 48 -9.32 -7.15 21.18
C GLU A 48 -8.66 -8.41 20.63
N THR A 49 -8.37 -8.49 19.33
CA THR A 49 -7.69 -9.64 18.73
C THR A 49 -6.24 -9.73 19.20
N GLU A 50 -5.54 -8.60 19.34
CA GLU A 50 -4.22 -8.56 19.99
C GLU A 50 -4.27 -9.07 21.43
N ARG A 51 -5.30 -8.69 22.21
CA ARG A 51 -5.52 -9.22 23.56
C ARG A 51 -5.83 -10.71 23.55
N SER A 52 -6.69 -11.16 22.64
CA SER A 52 -7.07 -12.56 22.48
C SER A 52 -5.86 -13.46 22.22
N LEU A 53 -4.92 -12.99 21.41
CA LEU A 53 -3.64 -13.67 21.16
C LEU A 53 -2.72 -13.71 22.39
N LEU A 54 -2.76 -12.69 23.25
CA LEU A 54 -1.96 -12.63 24.48
C LEU A 54 -2.54 -13.48 25.62
N ASP A 55 -3.87 -13.45 25.78
CA ASP A 55 -4.59 -14.05 26.91
C ASP A 55 -5.16 -15.45 26.57
N GLY A 56 -5.18 -15.83 25.30
CA GLY A 56 -5.80 -17.08 24.81
C GLY A 56 -7.33 -17.12 24.89
N ALA A 57 -7.98 -16.01 25.24
CA ALA A 57 -9.44 -15.88 25.35
C ALA A 57 -10.05 -15.46 24.02
N PRO A 58 -11.16 -16.05 23.54
CA PRO A 58 -11.78 -15.67 22.27
C PRO A 58 -12.28 -14.22 22.29
N ALA A 59 -12.45 -13.63 21.10
CA ALA A 59 -13.08 -12.33 20.94
C ALA A 59 -14.53 -12.35 21.48
N ASP A 60 -15.01 -11.21 21.99
CA ASP A 60 -16.34 -11.08 22.58
C ASP A 60 -17.44 -11.38 21.53
N PRO A 61 -18.25 -12.43 21.72
CA PRO A 61 -19.31 -12.79 20.77
C PRO A 61 -20.33 -11.68 20.53
N ALA A 62 -20.52 -10.77 21.51
CA ALA A 62 -21.41 -9.63 21.36
C ALA A 62 -20.87 -8.61 20.34
N LEU A 63 -19.56 -8.38 20.31
CA LEU A 63 -18.92 -7.50 19.34
C LEU A 63 -19.06 -8.07 17.92
N VAL A 64 -18.83 -9.37 17.77
CA VAL A 64 -18.98 -10.08 16.49
C VAL A 64 -20.42 -9.96 15.95
N ALA A 65 -21.42 -10.23 16.80
CA ALA A 65 -22.82 -10.12 16.43
C ALA A 65 -23.23 -8.69 16.05
N GLN A 66 -22.69 -7.68 16.75
CA GLN A 66 -22.96 -6.27 16.46
C GLN A 66 -22.37 -5.84 15.11
N LEU A 67 -21.13 -6.22 14.78
CA LEU A 67 -20.52 -5.91 13.47
C LEU A 67 -21.33 -6.49 12.29
N GLY A 68 -21.87 -7.70 12.47
CA GLY A 68 -22.75 -8.34 11.49
C GLY A 68 -24.07 -7.58 11.25
N SER A 69 -24.53 -6.79 12.24
CA SER A 69 -25.80 -6.06 12.17
C SER A 69 -25.71 -4.66 11.56
N LEU A 70 -24.50 -4.09 11.44
CA LEU A 70 -24.31 -2.71 10.98
C LEU A 70 -24.31 -2.61 9.46
N ASP A 71 -25.03 -1.64 8.90
CA ASP A 71 -24.97 -1.39 7.46
C ASP A 71 -23.63 -0.77 7.02
N ALA A 72 -23.18 -1.16 5.84
CA ALA A 72 -21.97 -0.67 5.19
C ALA A 72 -22.27 -0.22 3.74
N PRO A 73 -23.10 0.83 3.56
CA PRO A 73 -23.69 1.16 2.26
C PRO A 73 -22.72 1.80 1.26
N THR A 74 -21.49 2.11 1.67
CA THR A 74 -20.49 2.75 0.81
C THR A 74 -19.23 1.91 0.73
N PRO A 75 -18.45 1.98 -0.36
CA PRO A 75 -17.23 1.18 -0.52
C PRO A 75 -16.23 1.29 0.65
N PRO A 76 -15.94 2.48 1.23
CA PRO A 76 -15.07 2.56 2.40
C PRO A 76 -15.63 1.86 3.65
N LEU A 77 -16.95 1.94 3.88
CA LEU A 77 -17.56 1.27 5.03
C LEU A 77 -17.56 -0.25 4.86
N LEU A 78 -17.77 -0.73 3.64
CA LEU A 78 -17.61 -2.15 3.32
C LEU A 78 -16.17 -2.60 3.54
N GLY A 79 -15.18 -1.79 3.15
CA GLY A 79 -13.77 -2.04 3.44
C GLY A 79 -13.45 -2.14 4.93
N TYR A 80 -14.06 -1.30 5.78
CA TYR A 80 -13.87 -1.41 7.23
C TYR A 80 -14.54 -2.66 7.81
N ARG A 81 -15.71 -3.05 7.30
CA ARG A 81 -16.35 -4.32 7.67
C ARG A 81 -15.45 -5.50 7.35
N THR A 82 -14.94 -5.60 6.12
CA THR A 82 -14.09 -6.74 5.71
C THR A 82 -12.77 -6.78 6.49
N LEU A 83 -12.20 -5.62 6.83
CA LEU A 83 -11.07 -5.57 7.77
C LEU A 83 -11.44 -6.14 9.15
N ALA A 84 -12.56 -5.72 9.73
CA ALA A 84 -12.99 -6.23 11.03
C ALA A 84 -13.29 -7.74 11.02
N GLU A 85 -13.92 -8.24 9.95
CA GLU A 85 -14.15 -9.68 9.75
C GLU A 85 -12.83 -10.45 9.65
N ALA A 86 -11.85 -9.92 8.90
CA ALA A 86 -10.54 -10.53 8.77
C ALA A 86 -9.70 -10.48 10.06
N GLU A 87 -9.89 -9.47 10.92
CA GLU A 87 -9.30 -9.49 12.26
C GLU A 87 -9.82 -10.66 13.11
N LEU A 88 -11.14 -10.90 13.05
CA LEU A 88 -11.81 -11.95 13.82
C LEU A 88 -11.52 -13.35 13.28
N ALA A 89 -11.34 -13.48 11.96
CA ALA A 89 -10.98 -14.70 11.27
C ALA A 89 -9.71 -14.47 10.42
N PRO A 90 -8.51 -14.49 11.03
CA PRO A 90 -7.28 -14.05 10.37
C PRO A 90 -6.67 -15.09 9.42
N ASP A 91 -7.48 -15.63 8.52
CA ASP A 91 -7.08 -16.54 7.45
C ASP A 91 -6.91 -15.82 6.10
N PRO A 92 -6.24 -16.46 5.12
CA PRO A 92 -6.00 -15.82 3.82
C PRO A 92 -7.27 -15.41 3.06
N VAL A 93 -8.40 -16.11 3.26
CA VAL A 93 -9.64 -15.85 2.53
C VAL A 93 -10.24 -14.52 2.97
N HIS A 94 -10.35 -14.29 4.28
CA HIS A 94 -10.90 -13.04 4.80
C HIS A 94 -9.98 -11.84 4.50
N TRP A 95 -8.65 -12.03 4.59
CA TRP A 95 -7.72 -10.96 4.22
C TRP A 95 -7.72 -10.64 2.73
N ALA A 96 -7.91 -11.63 1.85
CA ALA A 96 -8.07 -11.39 0.42
C ALA A 96 -9.34 -10.58 0.12
N ALA A 97 -10.46 -10.91 0.76
CA ALA A 97 -11.70 -10.13 0.65
C ALA A 97 -11.52 -8.68 1.13
N ALA A 98 -10.73 -8.46 2.18
CA ALA A 98 -10.39 -7.11 2.63
C ALA A 98 -9.55 -6.34 1.60
N VAL A 99 -8.55 -6.98 0.99
CA VAL A 99 -7.76 -6.38 -0.11
C VAL A 99 -8.67 -5.97 -1.28
N ASP A 100 -9.54 -6.87 -1.73
CA ASP A 100 -10.46 -6.61 -2.85
C ASP A 100 -11.43 -5.45 -2.57
N ALA A 101 -11.89 -5.32 -1.32
CA ALA A 101 -12.75 -4.21 -0.92
C ALA A 101 -12.01 -2.85 -0.90
N TRP A 102 -10.72 -2.84 -0.52
CA TRP A 102 -9.93 -1.61 -0.40
C TRP A 102 -9.28 -1.15 -1.71
N ARG A 103 -9.00 -2.05 -2.64
CA ARG A 103 -8.43 -1.72 -3.97
C ARG A 103 -9.22 -0.62 -4.71
N PRO A 104 -10.56 -0.71 -4.91
CA PRO A 104 -11.31 0.31 -5.63
C PRO A 104 -11.49 1.62 -4.84
N VAL A 105 -11.33 1.58 -3.51
CA VAL A 105 -11.42 2.79 -2.66
C VAL A 105 -10.18 3.67 -2.84
N GLY A 106 -9.01 3.07 -3.10
CA GLY A 106 -7.78 3.79 -3.37
C GLY A 106 -7.17 4.49 -2.16
N TRP A 107 -7.60 4.15 -0.94
CA TRP A 107 -7.00 4.68 0.29
C TRP A 107 -5.78 3.82 0.67
N PRO A 108 -4.56 4.37 0.55
CA PRO A 108 -3.36 3.55 0.46
C PRO A 108 -2.99 2.91 1.80
N TRP A 109 -3.30 3.55 2.93
CA TRP A 109 -2.92 3.02 4.24
C TRP A 109 -3.69 1.74 4.59
N GLN A 110 -5.00 1.71 4.36
CA GLN A 110 -5.85 0.54 4.63
C GLN A 110 -5.54 -0.61 3.68
N LEU A 111 -5.27 -0.31 2.40
CA LEU A 111 -4.83 -1.31 1.45
C LEU A 111 -3.48 -1.92 1.86
N ALA A 112 -2.50 -1.10 2.25
CA ALA A 112 -1.20 -1.58 2.73
C ALA A 112 -1.34 -2.48 3.96
N TYR A 113 -2.22 -2.11 4.89
CA TYR A 113 -2.54 -2.91 6.06
C TYR A 113 -3.10 -4.29 5.67
N ALA A 114 -4.15 -4.33 4.85
CA ALA A 114 -4.79 -5.57 4.41
C ALA A 114 -3.82 -6.49 3.65
N LEU A 115 -2.98 -5.93 2.77
CA LEU A 115 -1.98 -6.68 2.01
C LEU A 115 -0.92 -7.33 2.91
N VAL A 116 -0.40 -6.60 3.90
CA VAL A 116 0.59 -7.17 4.82
C VAL A 116 -0.04 -8.25 5.71
N ARG A 117 -1.30 -8.07 6.14
CA ARG A 117 -2.03 -9.09 6.90
C ARG A 117 -2.36 -10.33 6.09
N LEU A 118 -2.73 -10.17 4.81
CA LEU A 118 -2.89 -11.29 3.88
C LEU A 118 -1.59 -12.09 3.75
N ALA A 119 -0.47 -11.41 3.57
CA ALA A 119 0.83 -12.07 3.50
C ALA A 119 1.18 -12.83 4.79
N GLU A 120 0.88 -12.27 5.96
CA GLU A 120 1.07 -12.95 7.24
C GLU A 120 0.22 -14.22 7.32
N ALA A 121 -1.08 -14.12 7.02
CA ALA A 121 -1.99 -15.26 7.04
C ALA A 121 -1.59 -16.36 6.05
N SER A 122 -1.19 -15.99 4.82
CA SER A 122 -0.70 -16.95 3.82
C SER A 122 0.60 -17.62 4.27
N ALA A 123 1.53 -16.88 4.87
CA ALA A 123 2.78 -17.45 5.37
C ALA A 123 2.53 -18.41 6.54
N ASP A 124 1.62 -18.06 7.46
CA ASP A 124 1.25 -18.89 8.61
C ASP A 124 0.49 -20.16 8.16
N ALA A 125 -0.25 -20.11 7.05
CA ALA A 125 -0.84 -21.26 6.37
C ALA A 125 0.19 -22.13 5.58
N GLY A 126 1.46 -21.72 5.52
CA GLY A 126 2.52 -22.42 4.78
C GLY A 126 2.59 -22.07 3.29
N GLU A 127 1.79 -21.12 2.82
CA GLU A 127 1.67 -20.70 1.41
C GLU A 127 2.63 -19.55 1.08
N VAL A 128 3.93 -19.76 1.27
CA VAL A 128 4.96 -18.70 1.12
C VAL A 128 4.93 -18.03 -0.27
N GLN A 129 4.60 -18.78 -1.33
CA GLN A 129 4.48 -18.22 -2.68
C GLN A 129 3.30 -17.24 -2.80
N ALA A 130 2.16 -17.57 -2.18
CA ALA A 130 0.98 -16.70 -2.17
C ALA A 130 1.21 -15.45 -1.31
N ALA A 131 2.08 -15.53 -0.29
CA ALA A 131 2.43 -14.38 0.54
C ALA A 131 3.33 -13.34 -0.17
N ALA A 132 4.07 -13.73 -1.22
CA ALA A 132 5.15 -12.89 -1.76
C ALA A 132 4.68 -11.60 -2.44
N GLU A 133 3.68 -11.70 -3.33
CA GLU A 133 3.09 -10.56 -4.02
C GLU A 133 2.44 -9.55 -3.06
N PRO A 134 1.48 -9.95 -2.19
CA PRO A 134 0.83 -9.01 -1.28
C PRO A 134 1.82 -8.40 -0.28
N LEU A 135 2.83 -9.17 0.16
CA LEU A 135 3.87 -8.64 1.05
C LEU A 135 4.67 -7.52 0.39
N THR A 136 5.06 -7.72 -0.87
CA THR A 136 5.88 -6.75 -1.60
C THR A 136 5.07 -5.50 -1.93
N GLU A 137 3.83 -5.66 -2.38
CA GLU A 137 2.92 -4.53 -2.64
C GLU A 137 2.62 -3.73 -1.37
N GLY A 138 2.21 -4.42 -0.30
CA GLY A 138 1.88 -3.79 0.98
C GLY A 138 3.07 -3.07 1.61
N TRP A 139 4.27 -3.65 1.52
CA TRP A 139 5.49 -3.00 1.96
C TRP A 139 5.79 -1.72 1.18
N ARG A 140 5.71 -1.73 -0.17
CA ARG A 140 5.97 -0.54 -0.98
C ARG A 140 5.03 0.61 -0.65
N ILE A 141 3.74 0.32 -0.46
CA ILE A 141 2.76 1.34 -0.09
C ILE A 141 3.06 1.86 1.32
N ALA A 142 3.32 0.97 2.28
CA ALA A 142 3.63 1.38 3.65
C ALA A 142 4.92 2.21 3.75
N ASP A 143 5.97 1.80 3.05
CA ASP A 143 7.24 2.52 2.96
C ASP A 143 7.02 3.89 2.30
N GLY A 144 6.33 3.94 1.16
CA GLY A 144 5.97 5.18 0.46
C GLY A 144 5.19 6.19 1.30
N LEU A 145 4.34 5.71 2.21
CA LEU A 145 3.57 6.56 3.15
C LEU A 145 4.35 6.95 4.42
N GLY A 146 5.55 6.40 4.64
CA GLY A 146 6.24 6.49 5.93
C GLY A 146 5.49 5.79 7.08
N ALA A 147 4.61 4.83 6.76
CA ALA A 147 3.85 4.05 7.73
C ALA A 147 4.73 2.98 8.39
N GLU A 148 5.72 3.42 9.15
CA GLU A 148 6.79 2.58 9.70
C GLU A 148 6.30 1.36 10.51
N PRO A 149 5.21 1.42 11.31
CA PRO A 149 4.70 0.22 11.97
C PRO A 149 4.33 -0.92 11.01
N ILE A 150 3.73 -0.58 9.85
CA ILE A 150 3.33 -1.54 8.83
C ILE A 150 4.56 -1.99 8.02
N ALA A 151 5.43 -1.04 7.64
CA ALA A 151 6.65 -1.35 6.89
C ALA A 151 7.58 -2.27 7.70
N ALA A 152 7.79 -1.99 8.99
CA ALA A 152 8.59 -2.84 9.87
C ALA A 152 7.99 -4.24 10.05
N ARG A 153 6.65 -4.35 10.11
CA ARG A 153 5.95 -5.63 10.13
C ARG A 153 6.22 -6.43 8.87
N ALA A 154 6.08 -5.80 7.70
CA ALA A 154 6.37 -6.42 6.41
C ALA A 154 7.83 -6.89 6.30
N ARG A 155 8.81 -6.06 6.71
CA ARG A 155 10.23 -6.42 6.72
C ARG A 155 10.52 -7.63 7.62
N ARG A 156 9.90 -7.71 8.81
CA ARG A 156 10.03 -8.88 9.70
C ARG A 156 9.48 -10.16 9.08
N LEU A 157 8.30 -10.08 8.44
CA LEU A 157 7.72 -11.23 7.75
C LEU A 157 8.62 -11.68 6.60
N ALA A 158 9.09 -10.75 5.78
CA ALA A 158 9.98 -11.03 4.65
C ALA A 158 11.26 -11.75 5.10
N GLN A 159 11.87 -11.31 6.20
CA GLN A 159 13.04 -11.97 6.78
C GLN A 159 12.73 -13.40 7.24
N ARG A 160 11.60 -13.60 7.95
CA ARG A 160 11.19 -14.91 8.48
C ARG A 160 10.82 -15.90 7.38
N ALA A 161 10.09 -15.44 6.37
CA ALA A 161 9.61 -16.23 5.24
C ALA A 161 10.61 -16.34 4.08
N ARG A 162 11.76 -15.63 4.18
CA ARG A 162 12.78 -15.52 3.13
C ARG A 162 12.22 -15.00 1.79
N ILE A 163 11.28 -14.07 1.87
CA ILE A 163 10.70 -13.40 0.70
C ILE A 163 11.54 -12.15 0.41
N PRO A 164 12.11 -11.99 -0.80
CA PRO A 164 12.83 -10.79 -1.15
C PRO A 164 11.84 -9.63 -1.37
N LEU A 165 11.87 -8.66 -0.47
CA LEU A 165 11.33 -7.33 -0.76
C LEU A 165 12.34 -6.70 -1.71
N GLY A 166 11.96 -6.49 -2.98
CA GLY A 166 12.84 -5.80 -3.95
C GLY A 166 13.27 -4.41 -3.45
N GLU A 167 14.14 -3.71 -4.15
CA GLU A 167 14.48 -2.33 -3.78
C GLU A 167 13.24 -1.42 -3.90
N ALA A 168 12.87 -0.76 -2.79
CA ALA A 168 11.89 0.32 -2.83
C ALA A 168 12.56 1.51 -3.52
N PRO A 169 11.93 2.13 -4.54
CA PRO A 169 12.38 3.45 -4.96
C PRO A 169 12.25 4.41 -3.76
N PRO A 170 13.24 5.28 -3.50
CA PRO A 170 13.25 6.15 -2.33
C PRO A 170 12.01 7.06 -2.27
N ILE A 171 11.47 7.20 -1.07
CA ILE A 171 10.31 8.05 -0.74
C ILE A 171 10.63 9.51 -1.10
N GLY A 172 9.74 10.16 -1.85
CA GLY A 172 9.82 11.59 -2.22
C GLY A 172 10.04 11.87 -3.70
N ALA A 173 10.43 10.90 -4.52
CA ALA A 173 10.51 11.10 -5.97
C ALA A 173 9.11 11.22 -6.61
N ALA A 174 8.08 10.58 -6.04
CA ALA A 174 6.74 10.57 -6.65
C ALA A 174 5.98 11.91 -6.55
N GLU A 175 6.31 12.79 -5.60
CA GLU A 175 5.65 14.10 -5.46
C GLU A 175 6.37 15.25 -6.18
N THR A 176 7.63 15.07 -6.59
CA THR A 176 8.38 16.08 -7.37
C THR A 176 8.93 15.58 -8.70
N ASP A 177 8.70 14.31 -9.08
CA ASP A 177 9.04 13.80 -10.41
C ASP A 177 7.78 13.67 -11.28
N PRO A 178 7.56 14.64 -12.20
CA PRO A 178 6.45 14.57 -13.14
C PRO A 178 6.48 13.34 -14.07
N LEU A 179 7.57 12.56 -14.08
CA LEU A 179 7.66 11.29 -14.81
C LEU A 179 7.14 10.08 -14.03
N ALA A 180 6.93 10.18 -12.72
CA ALA A 180 6.47 9.06 -11.87
C ALA A 180 5.13 8.47 -12.34
N ARG A 181 4.22 9.33 -12.87
CA ARG A 181 2.93 8.92 -13.44
C ARG A 181 3.01 7.97 -14.65
N TYR A 182 4.17 7.86 -15.29
CA TYR A 182 4.38 6.96 -16.43
C TYR A 182 4.94 5.59 -16.02
N GLY A 183 5.18 5.38 -14.72
CA GLY A 183 5.68 4.11 -14.18
C GLY A 183 7.00 3.67 -14.82
N LEU A 184 7.83 4.61 -15.27
CA LEU A 184 9.10 4.32 -15.94
C LEU A 184 10.07 3.68 -14.95
N THR A 185 10.82 2.69 -15.43
CA THR A 185 11.99 2.17 -14.74
C THR A 185 13.13 3.19 -14.79
N GLU A 186 14.12 3.08 -13.90
CA GLU A 186 15.28 3.98 -13.89
C GLU A 186 15.97 4.02 -15.26
N ARG A 187 16.11 2.86 -15.89
CA ARG A 187 16.73 2.75 -17.22
C ARG A 187 15.93 3.42 -18.33
N GLU A 188 14.60 3.34 -18.27
CA GLU A 188 13.72 4.04 -19.22
C GLU A 188 13.79 5.57 -19.03
N ARG A 189 13.99 6.02 -17.79
CA ARG A 189 14.17 7.44 -17.47
C ARG A 189 15.48 7.99 -18.02
N GLU A 190 16.59 7.26 -17.84
CA GLU A 190 17.89 7.60 -18.44
C GLU A 190 17.76 7.75 -19.97
N VAL A 191 17.15 6.76 -20.63
CA VAL A 191 16.93 6.80 -22.09
C VAL A 191 16.07 8.00 -22.49
N LEU A 192 15.02 8.33 -21.72
CA LEU A 192 14.14 9.47 -21.99
C LEU A 192 14.88 10.82 -21.89
N LEU A 193 15.73 11.00 -20.87
CA LEU A 193 16.50 12.23 -20.69
C LEU A 193 17.53 12.43 -21.81
N LEU A 194 18.25 11.37 -22.20
CA LEU A 194 19.22 11.43 -23.30
C LEU A 194 18.53 11.68 -24.65
N LEU A 195 17.37 11.05 -24.87
CA LEU A 195 16.55 11.29 -26.06
C LEU A 195 16.06 12.75 -26.09
N ALA A 196 15.64 13.31 -24.96
CA ALA A 196 15.21 14.70 -24.84
C ALA A 196 16.37 15.69 -25.04
N ALA A 197 17.60 15.31 -24.69
CA ALA A 197 18.83 16.03 -25.02
C ALA A 197 19.25 15.91 -26.50
N GLY A 198 18.44 15.26 -27.34
CA GLY A 198 18.68 15.14 -28.78
C GLY A 198 19.58 13.98 -29.20
N ARG A 199 20.02 13.12 -28.27
CA ARG A 199 20.91 11.99 -28.57
C ARG A 199 20.24 10.96 -29.48
N SER A 200 20.97 10.47 -30.47
CA SER A 200 20.59 9.36 -31.35
C SER A 200 20.74 8.00 -30.65
N ASN A 201 20.10 6.95 -31.17
CA ASN A 201 20.18 5.61 -30.54
C ASN A 201 21.63 5.09 -30.39
N PRO A 202 22.56 5.32 -31.35
CA PRO A 202 23.98 5.01 -31.15
C PRO A 202 24.66 5.81 -30.05
N GLU A 203 24.32 7.09 -29.88
CA GLU A 203 24.89 7.94 -28.82
C GLU A 203 24.34 7.56 -27.44
N ILE A 204 23.03 7.30 -27.35
CA ILE A 204 22.40 6.74 -26.15
C ILE A 204 23.06 5.41 -25.79
N ALA A 205 23.31 4.55 -26.78
CA ALA A 205 23.97 3.28 -26.57
C ALA A 205 25.39 3.44 -26.02
N ALA A 206 26.14 4.43 -26.49
CA ALA A 206 27.47 4.76 -26.00
C ALA A 206 27.44 5.30 -24.56
N GLU A 207 26.57 6.26 -24.25
CA GLU A 207 26.42 6.84 -22.90
C GLU A 207 25.96 5.80 -21.87
N LEU A 208 25.15 4.83 -22.31
CA LEU A 208 24.58 3.81 -21.44
C LEU A 208 25.34 2.48 -21.47
N TYR A 209 26.46 2.39 -22.20
CA TYR A 209 27.30 1.19 -22.35
C TYR A 209 26.52 -0.06 -22.83
N ILE A 210 25.66 0.10 -23.84
CA ILE A 210 24.85 -0.97 -24.45
C ILE A 210 24.99 -1.00 -25.98
N SER A 211 24.39 -1.99 -26.64
CA SER A 211 24.35 -2.02 -28.11
C SER A 211 23.31 -1.03 -28.68
N ALA A 212 23.56 -0.51 -29.88
CA ALA A 212 22.61 0.35 -30.59
C ALA A 212 21.24 -0.34 -30.84
N LYS A 213 21.24 -1.67 -31.04
CA LYS A 213 20.02 -2.47 -31.15
C LYS A 213 19.24 -2.49 -29.83
N THR A 214 19.92 -2.66 -28.70
CA THR A 214 19.32 -2.62 -27.36
C THR A 214 18.75 -1.24 -27.05
N ALA A 215 19.49 -0.16 -27.36
CA ALA A 215 19.00 1.20 -27.24
C ALA A 215 17.74 1.44 -28.08
N SER A 216 17.69 0.92 -29.32
CA SER A 216 16.49 1.00 -30.16
C SER A 216 15.28 0.30 -29.53
N THR A 217 15.46 -0.88 -28.94
CA THR A 217 14.38 -1.59 -28.23
C THR A 217 13.90 -0.79 -27.02
N HIS A 218 14.82 -0.24 -26.23
CA HIS A 218 14.46 0.61 -25.09
C HIS A 218 13.68 1.85 -25.53
N VAL A 219 14.09 2.52 -26.60
CA VAL A 219 13.36 3.69 -27.15
C VAL A 219 11.95 3.29 -27.61
N SER A 220 11.78 2.16 -28.31
CA SER A 220 10.46 1.71 -28.74
C SER A 220 9.53 1.39 -27.57
N ASN A 221 10.03 0.67 -26.56
CA ASN A 221 9.25 0.35 -25.36
C ASN A 221 8.91 1.61 -24.56
N LEU A 222 9.85 2.54 -24.45
CA LEU A 222 9.65 3.84 -23.82
C LEU A 222 8.54 4.63 -24.51
N LEU A 223 8.56 4.75 -25.84
CA LEU A 223 7.52 5.48 -26.59
C LEU A 223 6.13 4.85 -26.41
N ALA A 224 6.06 3.52 -26.44
CA ALA A 224 4.82 2.78 -26.18
C ALA A 224 4.28 3.05 -24.77
N LYS A 225 5.16 3.06 -23.76
CA LYS A 225 4.81 3.31 -22.36
C LYS A 225 4.39 4.76 -22.11
N LEU A 226 5.01 5.71 -22.80
CA LEU A 226 4.65 7.13 -22.78
C LEU A 226 3.39 7.46 -23.60
N ARG A 227 2.92 6.52 -24.44
CA ARG A 227 1.81 6.69 -25.39
C ARG A 227 2.02 7.88 -26.33
N VAL A 228 3.24 8.00 -26.86
CA VAL A 228 3.62 9.04 -27.84
C VAL A 228 4.13 8.40 -29.13
N GLU A 229 3.89 9.06 -30.25
CA GLU A 229 4.14 8.49 -31.59
C GLU A 229 5.61 8.61 -32.02
N GLY A 230 6.41 9.40 -31.30
CA GLY A 230 7.79 9.59 -31.69
C GLY A 230 8.63 10.40 -30.71
N ARG A 231 9.93 10.39 -30.98
CA ARG A 231 10.96 11.02 -30.15
C ARG A 231 10.72 12.51 -29.89
N VAL A 232 10.18 13.25 -30.85
CA VAL A 232 9.90 14.68 -30.71
C VAL A 232 8.80 14.92 -29.67
N GLN A 233 7.75 14.09 -29.68
CA GLN A 233 6.67 14.16 -28.70
C GLN A 233 7.17 13.77 -27.29
N ALA A 234 8.06 12.78 -27.21
CA ALA A 234 8.71 12.39 -25.95
C ALA A 234 9.63 13.50 -25.39
N ALA A 235 10.44 14.14 -26.24
CA ALA A 235 11.27 15.28 -25.84
C ALA A 235 10.41 16.48 -25.39
N GLY A 236 9.34 16.79 -26.12
CA GLY A 236 8.38 17.82 -25.74
C GLY A 236 7.68 17.52 -24.41
N LEU A 237 7.49 16.25 -24.06
CA LEU A 237 6.96 15.85 -22.77
C LEU A 237 7.93 16.19 -21.62
N VAL A 238 9.22 15.87 -21.75
CA VAL A 238 10.26 16.22 -20.77
C VAL A 238 10.35 17.74 -20.58
N HIS A 239 10.29 18.50 -21.67
CA HIS A 239 10.34 19.96 -21.64
C HIS A 239 9.12 20.58 -20.91
N ARG A 240 7.90 20.11 -21.19
CA ARG A 240 6.68 20.55 -20.48
C ARG A 240 6.72 20.27 -18.98
N LEU A 241 7.48 19.25 -18.58
CA LEU A 241 7.63 18.84 -17.20
C LEU A 241 8.76 19.57 -16.47
N GLY A 242 9.51 20.45 -17.15
CA GLY A 242 10.62 21.19 -16.56
C GLY A 242 11.84 20.32 -16.25
N LEU A 243 11.94 19.14 -16.87
CA LEU A 243 12.98 18.14 -16.60
C LEU A 243 14.12 18.16 -17.63
N GLY A 244 14.18 19.20 -18.46
CA GLY A 244 15.27 19.37 -19.41
C GLY A 244 16.59 19.61 -18.68
N LEU A 245 17.67 19.01 -19.16
CA LEU A 245 19.02 19.44 -18.82
C LEU A 245 19.14 20.89 -19.28
N GLY A 246 19.12 21.83 -18.34
CA GLY A 246 19.39 23.23 -18.62
C GLY A 246 20.82 23.36 -19.12
N GLU A 247 20.98 23.66 -20.41
CA GLU A 247 22.22 24.25 -20.89
C GLU A 247 22.17 25.74 -20.56
N GLY A 248 22.98 26.13 -19.57
CA GLY A 248 23.52 27.47 -19.40
C GLY A 248 25.04 27.36 -19.46
#